data_AF-A0A6P5IPC7-F1
#
_entry.id   AF-A0A6P5IPC7-F1
#
_cell.length_a   1.000
_cell.length_b   1.000
_cell.length_c   1.000
_cell.angle_alpha   90.00
_cell.angle_beta   90.00
_cell.angle_gamma   90.00
#
_symmetry.space_group_name_H-M   'P 1'
#
loop_
_entity.id
_entity.type
_entity.pdbx_description
1 polymer ?
#
loop_
_entity_poly.entity_id
_entity_poly.type
_entity_poly.pdbx_seq_one_letter_code
_entity_poly.pdbx_strand_id
1 'polypeptide(L)'
;MPSQPLGKEARTMEGDRDRDGDSAPEMNGLEEEGSEDEQSASQTESDGESSEMDDEDCERRRVECLDEMSDLEKQFSELKEKLFKERLSQVCFRLEEVGAERAPEYTEPLGGLQRSLKIRIQVAGIYKGFCLDVIRNRYECELQGARQHLESERLLLYDALQGELQERIQRLEEDRQSIDINSEWWDDKLHPKGSSRPWEALQSGKRKKAPLVSGPYIVYMLEDVDILEDWTAIKKAKVAVSPQKRKVEAPEGQTSCTQGLTGHFGLLDRLLGPPASR
;
A
#
# COMPACT_ATOMS: atom_id res chain seq x y z
N MET A 1 -5.98 2.15 -34.15
CA MET A 1 -6.46 3.44 -34.70
C MET A 1 -7.67 3.83 -33.89
N PRO A 2 -7.75 5.03 -33.30
CA PRO A 2 -7.35 6.34 -33.86
C PRO A 2 -6.23 7.04 -33.04
N SER A 3 -5.17 7.70 -33.57
CA SER A 3 -5.07 8.97 -34.36
C SER A 3 -5.78 10.15 -33.69
N GLN A 4 -5.20 11.28 -33.25
CA GLN A 4 -4.00 12.05 -33.64
C GLN A 4 -3.76 13.19 -32.57
N PRO A 5 -2.78 14.13 -32.70
CA PRO A 5 -1.92 14.61 -31.60
C PRO A 5 -1.93 16.15 -31.36
N LEU A 6 -1.14 16.63 -30.36
CA LEU A 6 -0.16 17.75 -30.42
C LEU A 6 0.00 18.47 -29.06
N GLY A 7 1.26 18.67 -28.66
CA GLY A 7 1.65 19.50 -27.50
C GLY A 7 3.13 19.32 -27.18
N LYS A 8 3.98 20.03 -27.93
CA LYS A 8 5.46 20.06 -27.81
C LYS A 8 5.88 20.73 -26.50
N GLU A 9 6.77 20.09 -25.73
CA GLU A 9 7.85 20.80 -25.02
C GLU A 9 9.13 19.95 -25.05
N ALA A 10 10.23 20.64 -25.29
CA ALA A 10 11.53 20.10 -25.65
C ALA A 10 12.42 19.91 -24.42
N ARG A 11 13.10 18.76 -24.35
CA ARG A 11 14.54 18.56 -24.04
C ARG A 11 14.76 17.17 -23.43
N THR A 12 15.18 16.24 -24.27
CA THR A 12 15.82 14.97 -23.91
C THR A 12 17.33 15.13 -24.12
N MET A 13 18.12 14.91 -23.07
CA MET A 13 19.55 14.63 -23.16
C MET A 13 19.80 13.40 -22.30
N GLU A 14 19.66 12.23 -22.90
CA GLU A 14 20.26 10.99 -22.43
C GLU A 14 21.40 10.68 -23.41
N GLY A 15 22.62 10.64 -22.88
CA GLY A 15 23.81 10.23 -23.61
C GLY A 15 24.05 8.75 -23.35
N ASP A 16 23.85 7.95 -24.40
CA ASP A 16 24.18 6.53 -24.43
C ASP A 16 24.97 6.27 -25.72
N ARG A 17 26.29 6.09 -25.63
CA ARG A 17 27.18 5.51 -26.66
C ARG A 17 28.51 5.06 -26.02
N ASP A 18 28.50 3.90 -25.37
CA ASP A 18 29.70 3.07 -25.29
C ASP A 18 29.65 2.09 -26.48
N ARG A 19 30.52 2.31 -27.47
CA ARG A 19 30.72 1.38 -28.58
C ARG A 19 32.22 1.21 -28.80
N ASP A 20 32.63 -0.04 -28.64
CA ASP A 20 33.97 -0.60 -28.77
C ASP A 20 34.83 0.06 -29.84
N GLY A 21 35.96 0.61 -29.39
CA GLY A 21 37.05 1.09 -30.24
C GLY A 21 38.21 0.09 -30.22
N ASP A 22 38.16 -0.90 -31.11
CA ASP A 22 39.35 -1.61 -31.57
C ASP A 22 39.19 -1.82 -33.08
N SER A 23 39.93 -1.04 -33.85
CA SER A 23 39.98 -1.15 -35.31
C SER A 23 41.41 -0.90 -35.75
N ALA A 24 42.04 -1.98 -36.21
CA ALA A 24 43.35 -2.01 -36.83
C ALA A 24 43.37 -1.17 -38.12
N PRO A 25 44.53 -0.59 -38.51
CA PRO A 25 44.65 0.17 -39.75
C PRO A 25 44.76 -0.76 -40.96
N GLU A 26 43.72 -0.80 -41.80
CA GLU A 26 43.81 -1.30 -43.18
C GLU A 26 44.30 -0.16 -44.10
N MET A 27 45.53 -0.30 -44.59
CA MET A 27 46.06 0.45 -45.72
C MET A 27 45.74 -0.34 -46.98
N ASN A 28 44.77 0.13 -47.78
CA ASN A 28 44.71 -0.23 -49.18
C ASN A 28 44.01 0.86 -49.97
N GLY A 29 44.74 1.50 -50.88
CA GLY A 29 44.21 2.60 -51.67
C GLY A 29 45.24 3.09 -52.67
N LEU A 30 45.50 2.30 -53.71
CA LEU A 30 46.04 2.76 -54.98
C LEU A 30 45.47 1.85 -56.08
N GLU A 31 44.36 2.26 -56.67
CA GLU A 31 43.93 1.83 -58.00
C GLU A 31 44.64 2.73 -59.02
N GLU A 32 45.45 2.13 -59.88
CA GLU A 32 45.88 2.73 -61.15
C GLU A 32 44.79 2.51 -62.19
N GLU A 33 44.42 3.55 -62.95
CA GLU A 33 44.16 3.46 -64.39
C GLU A 33 44.31 4.85 -65.03
N GLY A 34 44.88 4.91 -66.24
CA GLY A 34 44.87 6.11 -67.07
C GLY A 34 46.01 6.22 -68.08
N SER A 35 46.12 5.24 -68.97
CA SER A 35 46.92 5.25 -70.21
C SER A 35 46.50 6.38 -71.14
N GLU A 36 47.41 7.17 -71.73
CA GLU A 36 47.27 7.76 -73.08
C GLU A 36 48.66 8.15 -73.64
N ASP A 37 48.98 7.64 -74.85
CA ASP A 37 49.65 8.30 -76.00
C ASP A 37 51.07 8.90 -75.83
N GLU A 38 52.00 8.90 -76.80
CA GLU A 38 52.12 8.41 -78.17
C GLU A 38 53.62 8.63 -78.56
N GLN A 39 54.10 7.90 -79.57
CA GLN A 39 55.12 8.34 -80.55
C GLN A 39 56.64 8.29 -80.25
N SER A 40 57.26 7.34 -80.95
CA SER A 40 58.18 7.58 -82.09
C SER A 40 59.69 7.68 -81.82
N ALA A 41 60.36 6.64 -82.34
CA ALA A 41 61.60 6.66 -83.11
C ALA A 41 62.89 7.13 -82.44
N SER A 42 63.76 6.17 -82.15
CA SER A 42 65.11 6.21 -82.75
C SER A 42 65.71 4.80 -82.75
N GLN A 43 66.07 4.35 -83.94
CA GLN A 43 67.10 3.34 -84.12
C GLN A 43 68.37 3.83 -83.40
N THR A 44 68.92 2.97 -82.56
CA THR A 44 70.36 2.92 -82.33
C THR A 44 70.67 1.43 -82.19
N GLU A 45 71.23 0.86 -83.24
CA GLU A 45 71.99 -0.38 -83.19
C GLU A 45 73.13 -0.19 -82.18
N SER A 46 72.84 -0.51 -80.92
CA SER A 46 73.87 -0.73 -79.91
C SER A 46 74.27 -2.19 -80.00
N ASP A 47 75.25 -2.47 -80.85
CA ASP A 47 76.17 -3.60 -80.67
C ASP A 47 76.76 -3.50 -79.26
N GLY A 48 76.07 -4.14 -78.32
CA GLY A 48 76.41 -4.20 -76.91
C GLY A 48 76.33 -5.66 -76.50
N GLU A 49 77.44 -6.36 -76.72
CA GLU A 49 77.94 -7.37 -75.80
C GLU A 49 76.89 -8.36 -75.27
N SER A 50 76.70 -9.45 -76.01
CA SER A 50 76.50 -10.81 -75.48
C SER A 50 76.41 -10.90 -73.95
N SER A 51 75.23 -10.64 -73.42
CA SER A 51 74.76 -11.24 -72.17
C SER A 51 73.69 -12.22 -72.58
N GLU A 52 74.12 -13.37 -73.12
CA GLU A 52 73.37 -14.62 -73.03
C GLU A 52 73.13 -14.81 -71.53
N MET A 53 72.04 -14.22 -71.01
CA MET A 53 71.57 -14.53 -69.67
C MET A 53 71.31 -16.03 -69.75
N ASP A 54 72.08 -16.77 -68.97
CA ASP A 54 71.96 -18.21 -68.87
C ASP A 54 70.48 -18.52 -68.61
N ASP A 55 69.78 -19.08 -69.61
CA ASP A 55 68.35 -19.42 -69.50
C ASP A 55 68.12 -20.32 -68.28
N GLU A 56 69.14 -21.09 -67.90
CA GLU A 56 69.16 -21.90 -66.69
C GLU A 56 69.10 -21.03 -65.42
N ASP A 57 69.69 -19.84 -65.42
CA ASP A 57 69.66 -18.88 -64.31
C ASP A 57 68.29 -18.18 -64.20
N CYS A 58 67.60 -17.96 -65.32
CA CYS A 58 66.21 -17.50 -65.34
C CYS A 58 65.25 -18.58 -64.82
N GLU A 59 65.43 -19.84 -65.25
CA GLU A 59 64.63 -20.97 -64.77
C GLU A 59 64.88 -21.23 -63.27
N ARG A 60 66.14 -21.12 -62.81
CA ARG A 60 66.51 -21.20 -61.38
C ARG A 60 65.74 -20.18 -60.53
N ARG A 61 65.78 -18.89 -60.90
CA ARG A 61 65.05 -17.83 -60.17
C ARG A 61 63.54 -18.05 -60.16
N ARG A 62 62.97 -18.58 -61.25
CA ARG A 62 61.55 -18.89 -61.33
C ARG A 62 61.16 -20.01 -60.37
N VAL A 63 61.96 -21.07 -60.29
CA VAL A 63 61.73 -22.19 -59.37
C VAL A 63 61.86 -21.72 -57.91
N GLU A 64 62.90 -20.95 -57.60
CA GLU A 64 63.09 -20.37 -56.25
C GLU A 64 61.88 -19.51 -55.83
N CYS A 65 61.37 -18.66 -56.72
CA CYS A 65 60.18 -17.86 -56.44
C CYS A 65 58.92 -18.72 -56.20
N LEU A 66 58.74 -19.79 -56.98
CA LEU A 66 57.62 -20.73 -56.78
C LEU A 66 57.75 -21.50 -55.47
N ASP A 67 58.96 -21.90 -55.09
CA ASP A 67 59.24 -22.58 -53.83
C ASP A 67 58.96 -21.65 -52.63
N GLU A 68 59.41 -20.39 -52.69
CA GLU A 68 59.12 -19.38 -51.68
C GLU A 68 57.60 -19.13 -51.53
N MET A 69 56.88 -19.03 -52.66
CA MET A 69 55.42 -18.88 -52.66
C MET A 69 54.73 -20.10 -52.06
N SER A 70 55.19 -21.31 -52.39
CA SER A 70 54.67 -22.56 -51.82
C SER A 70 54.90 -22.63 -50.30
N ASP A 71 56.08 -22.22 -49.82
CA ASP A 71 56.39 -22.15 -48.40
C ASP A 71 55.50 -21.14 -47.67
N LEU A 72 55.25 -19.97 -48.27
CA LEU A 72 54.32 -18.97 -47.74
C LEU A 72 52.89 -19.51 -47.67
N GLU A 73 52.38 -20.13 -48.73
CA GLU A 73 51.04 -20.73 -48.76
C GLU A 73 50.86 -21.80 -47.68
N LYS A 74 51.90 -22.61 -47.45
CA LYS A 74 51.91 -23.59 -46.36
C LYS A 74 51.85 -22.92 -45.00
N GLN A 75 52.67 -21.90 -44.75
CA GLN A 75 52.65 -21.13 -43.51
C GLN A 75 51.28 -20.49 -43.26
N PHE A 76 50.69 -19.87 -44.29
CA PHE A 76 49.34 -19.29 -44.22
C PHE A 76 48.28 -20.34 -43.88
N SER A 77 48.37 -21.53 -44.48
CA SER A 77 47.44 -22.62 -44.22
C SER A 77 47.56 -23.14 -42.78
N GLU A 78 48.77 -23.30 -42.27
CA GLU A 78 49.03 -23.69 -40.88
C GLU A 78 48.55 -22.64 -39.88
N LEU A 79 48.80 -21.35 -40.15
CA LEU A 79 48.31 -20.23 -39.34
C LEU A 79 46.79 -20.18 -39.29
N LYS A 80 46.14 -20.35 -40.45
CA LYS A 80 44.69 -20.40 -40.58
C LYS A 80 44.11 -21.56 -39.75
N GLU A 81 44.69 -22.75 -39.84
CA GLU A 81 44.24 -23.91 -39.07
C GLU A 81 44.40 -23.69 -37.56
N LYS A 82 45.54 -23.12 -37.12
CA LYS A 82 45.76 -22.76 -35.71
C LYS A 82 44.70 -21.78 -35.20
N LEU A 83 44.42 -20.72 -35.96
CA LEU A 83 43.40 -19.73 -35.60
C LEU A 83 42.01 -20.36 -35.44
N PHE A 84 41.61 -21.24 -36.37
CA PHE A 84 40.33 -21.94 -36.28
C PHE A 84 40.27 -22.90 -35.09
N LYS A 85 41.33 -23.66 -34.83
CA LYS A 85 41.39 -24.57 -33.67
C LYS A 85 41.32 -23.81 -32.35
N GLU A 86 42.02 -22.69 -32.23
CA GLU A 86 41.97 -21.83 -31.05
C GLU A 86 40.55 -21.28 -30.85
N ARG A 87 39.96 -20.72 -31.92
CA ARG A 87 38.60 -20.19 -31.86
C ARG A 87 37.57 -21.26 -31.48
N LEU A 88 37.67 -22.44 -32.06
CA LEU A 88 36.80 -23.57 -31.71
C LEU A 88 36.99 -23.97 -30.24
N SER A 89 38.23 -24.04 -29.76
CA SER A 89 38.54 -24.37 -28.37
C SER A 89 37.94 -23.34 -27.40
N GLN A 90 38.04 -22.05 -27.72
CA GLN A 90 37.43 -20.98 -26.91
C GLN A 90 35.90 -21.13 -26.81
N VAL A 91 35.24 -21.46 -27.92
CA VAL A 91 33.78 -21.67 -27.94
C VAL A 91 33.40 -22.92 -27.16
N CYS A 92 34.11 -24.03 -27.37
CA CYS A 92 33.88 -25.28 -26.64
C CYS A 92 34.05 -25.09 -25.13
N PHE A 93 35.10 -24.35 -24.72
CA PHE A 93 35.35 -24.05 -23.31
C PHE A 93 34.19 -23.25 -22.69
N ARG A 94 33.75 -22.17 -23.34
CA ARG A 94 32.59 -21.39 -22.86
C ARG A 94 31.31 -22.23 -22.79
N LEU A 95 31.08 -23.09 -23.78
CA LEU A 95 29.93 -23.99 -23.78
C LEU A 95 29.98 -24.98 -22.60
N GLU A 96 31.16 -25.50 -22.28
CA GLU A 96 31.38 -26.36 -21.11
C GLU A 96 31.15 -25.60 -19.80
N GLU A 97 31.63 -24.36 -19.68
CA GLU A 97 31.38 -23.53 -18.50
C GLU A 97 29.89 -23.26 -18.26
N VAL A 98 29.15 -22.98 -19.33
CA VAL A 98 27.69 -22.80 -19.28
C VAL A 98 27.01 -24.13 -18.92
N GLY A 99 27.39 -25.22 -19.59
CA GLY A 99 26.82 -26.56 -19.36
C GLY A 99 27.11 -27.10 -17.96
N ALA A 100 28.22 -26.69 -17.35
CA ALA A 100 28.58 -27.05 -15.98
C ALA A 100 28.09 -26.02 -14.94
N GLU A 101 27.24 -25.07 -15.33
CA GLU A 101 26.67 -24.04 -14.46
C GLU A 101 27.73 -23.19 -13.72
N ARG A 102 28.90 -22.98 -14.34
CA ARG A 102 30.00 -22.17 -13.78
C ARG A 102 30.18 -20.82 -14.48
N ALA A 103 29.46 -20.58 -15.57
CA ALA A 103 29.53 -19.33 -16.30
C ALA A 103 29.19 -18.13 -15.37
N PRO A 104 30.14 -17.20 -15.12
CA PRO A 104 29.99 -16.14 -14.13
C PRO A 104 28.86 -15.17 -14.49
N GLU A 105 28.70 -14.91 -15.79
CA GLU A 105 27.65 -14.06 -16.38
C GLU A 105 26.22 -14.47 -16.01
N TYR A 106 25.99 -15.75 -15.65
CA TYR A 106 24.69 -16.24 -15.16
C TYR A 106 24.68 -16.51 -13.65
N THR A 107 25.78 -17.06 -13.12
CA THR A 107 25.84 -17.48 -11.71
C THR A 107 25.88 -16.29 -10.74
N GLU A 108 26.54 -15.17 -11.08
CA GLU A 108 26.57 -13.99 -10.24
C GLU A 108 25.18 -13.34 -10.08
N PRO A 109 24.42 -13.06 -11.16
CA PRO A 109 23.03 -12.61 -11.05
C PRO A 109 22.15 -13.58 -10.27
N LEU A 110 22.31 -14.89 -10.49
CA LEU A 110 21.57 -15.92 -9.75
C LEU A 110 21.86 -15.85 -8.24
N GLY A 111 23.13 -15.72 -7.85
CA GLY A 111 23.52 -15.53 -6.45
C GLY A 111 22.97 -14.22 -5.86
N GLY A 112 22.86 -13.16 -6.65
CA GLY A 112 22.16 -11.92 -6.28
C GLY A 112 20.68 -12.15 -5.97
N LEU A 113 19.98 -12.84 -6.87
CA LEU A 113 18.56 -13.18 -6.71
C LEU A 113 18.32 -14.08 -5.48
N GLN A 114 19.17 -15.08 -5.26
CA GLN A 114 19.08 -15.96 -4.08
C GLN A 114 19.26 -15.19 -2.76
N ARG A 115 20.20 -14.24 -2.72
CA ARG A 115 20.38 -13.35 -1.56
C ARG A 115 19.15 -12.48 -1.34
N SER A 116 18.60 -11.88 -2.40
CA SER A 116 17.36 -11.08 -2.33
C SER A 116 16.19 -11.90 -1.79
N LEU A 117 15.99 -13.13 -2.31
CA LEU A 117 14.97 -14.04 -1.83
C LEU A 117 15.10 -14.31 -0.32
N LYS A 118 16.32 -14.62 0.15
CA LYS A 118 16.59 -14.88 1.56
C LYS A 118 16.23 -13.67 2.44
N ILE A 119 16.59 -12.46 2.00
CA ILE A 119 16.25 -11.22 2.70
C ILE A 119 14.73 -11.03 2.75
N ARG A 120 14.02 -11.23 1.63
CA ARG A 120 12.55 -11.07 1.59
C ARG A 120 11.85 -12.04 2.55
N ILE A 121 12.30 -13.30 2.61
CA ILE A 121 11.78 -14.29 3.55
C ILE A 121 12.03 -13.86 5.00
N GLN A 122 13.25 -13.39 5.33
CA GLN A 122 13.58 -12.92 6.68
C GLN A 122 12.73 -11.72 7.09
N VAL A 123 12.60 -10.71 6.22
CA VAL A 123 11.78 -9.52 6.46
C VAL A 123 10.32 -9.91 6.66
N ALA A 124 9.77 -10.79 5.82
CA ALA A 124 8.40 -11.28 5.97
C ALA A 124 8.20 -12.03 7.30
N GLY A 125 9.19 -12.81 7.74
CA GLY A 125 9.19 -13.50 9.04
C GLY A 125 9.16 -12.52 10.22
N ILE A 126 10.01 -11.49 10.18
CA ILE A 126 10.05 -10.43 11.21
C ILE A 126 8.73 -9.66 11.24
N TYR A 127 8.22 -9.27 10.07
CA TYR A 127 6.95 -8.57 9.94
C TYR A 127 5.79 -9.37 10.54
N LYS A 128 5.70 -10.67 10.22
CA LYS A 128 4.73 -11.58 10.82
C LYS A 128 4.86 -11.62 12.35
N GLY A 129 6.08 -11.64 12.88
CA GLY A 129 6.34 -11.55 14.32
C GLY A 129 5.71 -10.30 14.94
N PHE A 130 6.00 -9.13 14.37
CA PHE A 130 5.41 -7.87 14.84
C PHE A 130 3.88 -7.85 14.75
N CYS A 131 3.29 -8.38 13.69
CA CYS A 131 1.83 -8.49 13.59
C CYS A 131 1.23 -9.31 14.74
N LEU A 132 1.87 -10.44 15.09
CA LEU A 132 1.42 -11.27 16.20
C LEU A 132 1.57 -10.56 17.55
N ASP A 133 2.65 -9.82 17.75
CA ASP A 133 2.88 -9.05 18.97
C ASP A 133 1.87 -7.91 19.12
N VAL A 134 1.52 -7.22 18.03
CA VAL A 134 0.45 -6.20 18.04
C VAL A 134 -0.90 -6.81 18.42
N ILE A 135 -1.25 -7.96 17.84
CA ILE A 135 -2.49 -8.68 18.18
C ILE A 135 -2.50 -9.07 19.66
N ARG A 136 -1.39 -9.62 20.16
CA ARG A 136 -1.25 -10.02 21.56
C ARG A 136 -1.39 -8.82 22.50
N ASN A 137 -0.68 -7.73 22.23
CA ASN A 137 -0.75 -6.52 23.04
C ASN A 137 -2.17 -5.96 23.08
N ARG A 138 -2.85 -5.91 21.93
CA ARG A 138 -4.24 -5.46 21.88
C ARG A 138 -5.15 -6.33 22.75
N TYR A 139 -5.02 -7.65 22.63
CA TYR A 139 -5.78 -8.60 23.44
C TYR A 139 -5.50 -8.42 24.95
N GLU A 140 -4.24 -8.27 25.34
CA GLU A 140 -3.85 -8.08 26.74
C GLU A 140 -4.39 -6.75 27.30
N CYS A 141 -4.31 -5.67 26.53
CA CYS A 141 -4.88 -4.38 26.91
C CYS A 141 -6.41 -4.43 27.05
N GLU A 142 -7.11 -5.08 26.11
CA GLU A 142 -8.58 -5.25 26.19
C GLU A 142 -8.97 -6.06 27.43
N LEU A 143 -8.24 -7.15 27.71
CA LEU A 143 -8.46 -7.98 28.90
C LEU A 143 -8.23 -7.20 30.20
N GLN A 144 -7.16 -6.41 30.26
CA GLN A 144 -6.89 -5.55 31.41
C GLN A 144 -7.97 -4.47 31.58
N GLY A 145 -8.37 -3.82 30.50
CA GLY A 145 -9.42 -2.81 30.51
C GLY A 145 -10.75 -3.36 31.02
N ALA A 146 -11.15 -4.55 30.53
CA ALA A 146 -12.38 -5.21 30.99
C ALA A 146 -12.34 -5.57 32.49
N ARG A 147 -11.20 -6.04 33.00
CA ARG A 147 -11.03 -6.34 34.43
C ARG A 147 -11.14 -5.08 35.28
N GLN A 148 -10.43 -4.02 34.91
CA GLN A 148 -10.46 -2.76 35.64
C GLN A 148 -11.84 -2.11 35.62
N HIS A 149 -12.53 -2.18 34.48
CA HIS A 149 -13.90 -1.69 34.35
C HIS A 149 -14.85 -2.42 35.30
N LEU A 150 -14.82 -3.76 35.30
CA LEU A 150 -15.62 -4.58 36.22
C LEU A 150 -15.33 -4.25 37.70
N GLU A 151 -14.05 -4.13 38.06
CA GLU A 151 -13.66 -3.79 39.43
C GLU A 151 -14.16 -2.40 39.84
N SER A 152 -14.10 -1.43 38.93
CA SER A 152 -14.61 -0.07 39.14
C SER A 152 -16.13 -0.05 39.28
N GLU A 153 -16.87 -0.74 38.42
CA GLU A 153 -18.33 -0.83 38.50
C GLU A 153 -18.79 -1.49 39.79
N ARG A 154 -18.10 -2.57 40.19
CA ARG A 154 -18.35 -3.23 41.47
C ARG A 154 -18.21 -2.26 42.64
N LEU A 155 -17.11 -1.49 42.68
CA LEU A 155 -16.88 -0.50 43.74
C LEU A 155 -17.95 0.60 43.74
N LEU A 156 -18.25 1.17 42.57
CA LEU A 156 -19.29 2.19 42.43
C LEU A 156 -20.66 1.69 42.90
N LEU A 157 -21.01 0.43 42.62
CA LEU A 157 -22.25 -0.17 43.07
C LEU A 157 -22.29 -0.33 44.60
N TYR A 158 -21.17 -0.74 45.21
CA TYR A 158 -21.08 -0.81 46.67
C TYR A 158 -21.23 0.57 47.31
N ASP A 159 -20.56 1.59 46.78
CA ASP A 159 -20.66 2.96 47.28
C ASP A 159 -22.08 3.52 47.13
N ALA A 160 -22.74 3.26 45.99
CA ALA A 160 -24.13 3.65 45.76
C ALA A 160 -25.09 2.98 46.77
N LEU A 161 -24.97 1.66 46.96
CA LEU A 161 -25.77 0.92 47.93
C LEU A 161 -25.53 1.41 49.36
N GLN A 162 -24.28 1.66 49.71
CA GLN A 162 -23.92 2.20 51.02
C GLN A 162 -24.54 3.60 51.22
N GLY A 163 -24.48 4.46 50.21
CA GLY A 163 -25.11 5.77 50.22
C GLY A 163 -26.63 5.68 50.41
N GLU A 164 -27.32 4.82 49.65
CA GLU A 164 -28.76 4.60 49.79
C GLU A 164 -29.15 4.14 51.19
N LEU A 165 -28.37 3.21 51.78
CA LEU A 165 -28.59 2.74 53.15
C LEU A 165 -28.37 3.86 54.17
N GLN A 166 -27.32 4.67 54.00
CA GLN A 166 -27.05 5.81 54.88
C GLN A 166 -28.15 6.87 54.79
N GLU A 167 -28.61 7.23 53.59
CA GLU A 167 -29.73 8.15 53.42
C GLU A 167 -31.03 7.58 54.02
N ARG A 168 -31.26 6.28 53.92
CA ARG A 168 -32.44 5.64 54.50
C ARG A 168 -32.39 5.65 56.03
N ILE A 169 -31.22 5.41 56.61
CA ILE A 169 -31.00 5.55 58.06
C ILE A 169 -31.26 7.00 58.47
N GLN A 170 -30.67 7.98 57.78
CA GLN A 170 -30.84 9.38 58.07
C GLN A 170 -32.31 9.82 58.00
N ARG A 171 -33.04 9.44 56.95
CA ARG A 171 -34.48 9.73 56.84
C ARG A 171 -35.28 9.13 58.00
N LEU A 172 -34.95 7.92 58.45
CA LEU A 172 -35.61 7.29 59.60
C LEU A 172 -35.29 8.02 60.92
N GLU A 173 -34.07 8.53 61.07
CA GLU A 173 -33.67 9.33 62.22
C GLU A 173 -34.37 10.69 62.23
N GLU A 174 -34.46 11.35 61.08
CA GLU A 174 -35.21 12.58 60.86
C GLU A 174 -36.71 12.36 61.15
N ASP A 175 -37.30 11.28 60.63
CA ASP A 175 -38.70 10.92 60.91
C ASP A 175 -38.93 10.71 62.40
N ARG A 176 -38.03 10.01 63.10
CA ARG A 176 -38.12 9.82 64.56
C ARG A 176 -38.05 11.15 65.32
N GLN A 177 -37.08 11.99 65.00
CA GLN A 177 -36.94 13.33 65.59
C GLN A 177 -38.15 14.21 65.27
N SER A 178 -38.71 14.11 64.06
CA SER A 178 -39.90 14.86 63.67
C SER A 178 -41.13 14.44 64.48
N ILE A 179 -41.29 13.15 64.78
CA ILE A 179 -42.36 12.64 65.66
C ILE A 179 -42.15 13.13 67.09
N ASP A 180 -40.92 13.09 67.61
CA ASP A 180 -40.59 13.56 68.96
C ASP A 180 -40.90 15.06 69.13
N ILE A 181 -40.50 15.90 68.16
CA ILE A 181 -40.79 17.35 68.13
C ILE A 181 -42.29 17.62 67.93
N ASN A 182 -42.94 16.86 67.06
CA ASN A 182 -44.37 17.01 66.80
C ASN A 182 -45.19 16.62 68.03
N SER A 183 -44.79 15.59 68.79
CA SER A 183 -45.41 15.24 70.09
C SER A 183 -45.35 16.40 71.09
N GLU A 184 -44.22 17.10 71.23
CA GLU A 184 -44.13 18.28 72.11
C GLU A 184 -45.05 19.43 71.66
N TRP A 185 -45.34 19.57 70.37
CA TRP A 185 -46.21 20.61 69.82
C TRP A 185 -47.71 20.28 69.87
N TRP A 186 -48.08 19.00 69.81
CA TRP A 186 -49.47 18.56 70.07
C TRP A 186 -49.78 18.46 71.56
N ASP A 187 -48.77 18.42 72.45
CA ASP A 187 -48.97 18.43 73.91
C ASP A 187 -49.09 19.85 74.50
N ASP A 188 -48.59 20.89 73.81
CA ASP A 188 -48.59 22.29 74.31
C ASP A 188 -49.83 23.12 73.93
N LYS A 189 -50.74 22.61 73.08
CA LYS A 189 -52.02 23.28 72.80
C LYS A 189 -53.20 22.31 72.81
N LEU A 190 -53.88 22.37 73.97
CA LEU A 190 -55.27 21.98 74.26
C LEU A 190 -55.47 20.48 74.59
N HIS A 191 -56.01 20.04 75.73
CA HIS A 191 -56.55 20.67 76.94
C HIS A 191 -57.11 19.54 77.85
N PRO A 192 -57.49 19.83 79.12
CA PRO A 192 -58.24 18.90 79.95
C PRO A 192 -59.60 18.56 79.31
N LYS A 193 -60.01 17.31 79.48
CA LYS A 193 -61.42 16.86 79.56
C LYS A 193 -62.27 17.00 78.28
N GLY A 194 -62.33 15.89 77.54
CA GLY A 194 -63.56 15.31 77.00
C GLY A 194 -64.26 16.03 75.86
N SER A 195 -64.18 15.46 74.65
CA SER A 195 -65.32 15.40 73.72
C SER A 195 -65.02 14.42 72.60
N SER A 196 -65.62 13.24 72.69
CA SER A 196 -65.75 12.28 71.60
C SER A 196 -66.63 12.88 70.51
N ARG A 197 -66.10 13.06 69.29
CA ARG A 197 -66.90 12.96 68.06
C ARG A 197 -66.10 12.30 66.92
N PRO A 198 -66.65 11.25 66.29
CA PRO A 198 -65.97 10.45 65.27
C PRO A 198 -65.94 11.14 63.89
N TRP A 199 -64.77 11.06 63.24
CA TRP A 199 -64.46 11.56 61.89
C TRP A 199 -65.02 10.68 60.74
N GLU A 200 -65.96 9.78 61.02
CA GLU A 200 -66.64 9.01 59.97
C GLU A 200 -67.76 9.83 59.29
N ALA A 201 -67.40 10.86 58.53
CA ALA A 201 -68.38 11.60 57.72
C ALA A 201 -67.80 12.25 56.45
N LEU A 202 -66.66 11.78 55.93
CA LEU A 202 -66.20 12.23 54.61
C LEU A 202 -65.46 11.14 53.81
N GLN A 203 -66.08 9.96 53.71
CA GLN A 203 -65.81 9.00 52.63
C GLN A 203 -67.10 8.67 51.88
N SER A 204 -67.64 9.65 51.13
CA SER A 204 -68.73 9.40 50.19
C SER A 204 -68.64 10.30 48.94
N GLY A 205 -67.42 10.45 48.43
CA GLY A 205 -67.20 10.95 47.07
C GLY A 205 -67.28 9.80 46.08
N LYS A 206 -68.42 9.64 45.40
CA LYS A 206 -68.61 8.74 44.25
C LYS A 206 -67.68 9.15 43.09
N ARG A 207 -66.40 8.83 43.18
CA ARG A 207 -65.52 8.81 42.01
C ARG A 207 -65.87 7.56 41.22
N LYS A 208 -66.28 7.73 39.97
CA LYS A 208 -66.37 6.63 38.99
C LYS A 208 -65.02 5.91 39.04
N LYS A 209 -65.00 4.67 39.56
CA LYS A 209 -63.81 3.83 39.50
C LYS A 209 -63.49 3.68 38.01
N ALA A 210 -62.27 4.05 37.61
CA ALA A 210 -61.78 3.71 36.28
C ALA A 210 -61.93 2.19 36.10
N PRO A 211 -62.26 1.71 34.88
CA PRO A 211 -62.41 0.27 34.65
C PRO A 211 -61.17 -0.45 35.16
N LEU A 212 -61.36 -1.40 36.09
CA LEU A 212 -60.31 -2.35 36.43
C LEU A 212 -60.09 -3.19 35.18
N VAL A 213 -58.99 -2.95 34.48
CA VAL A 213 -58.52 -3.83 33.40
C VAL A 213 -58.13 -5.14 34.08
N SER A 214 -59.07 -6.09 34.10
CA SER A 214 -58.81 -7.45 34.55
C SER A 214 -58.23 -8.23 33.37
N GLY A 215 -56.90 -8.29 33.32
CA GLY A 215 -56.12 -9.03 32.32
C GLY A 215 -54.62 -8.73 32.48
N PRO A 216 -53.71 -9.59 32.00
CA PRO A 216 -52.27 -9.33 32.08
C PRO A 216 -51.94 -8.04 31.34
N TYR A 217 -51.48 -7.03 32.08
CA TYR A 217 -51.11 -5.74 31.53
C TYR A 217 -49.67 -5.82 30.99
N ILE A 218 -49.50 -5.55 29.70
CA ILE A 218 -48.18 -5.36 29.12
C ILE A 218 -47.82 -3.89 29.35
N VAL A 219 -46.98 -3.64 30.37
CA VAL A 219 -46.35 -2.31 30.55
C VAL A 219 -45.21 -2.23 29.52
N TYR A 220 -45.40 -1.47 28.44
CA TYR A 220 -44.26 -1.02 27.65
C TYR A 220 -43.67 0.20 28.36
N MET A 221 -42.73 -0.04 29.28
CA MET A 221 -41.87 1.03 29.77
C MET A 221 -40.86 1.30 28.65
N LEU A 222 -41.12 2.34 27.86
CA LEU A 222 -40.11 2.86 26.94
C LEU A 222 -38.98 3.48 27.76
N GLU A 223 -37.76 3.41 27.24
CA GLU A 223 -36.62 4.10 27.86
C GLU A 223 -36.81 5.62 27.72
N ASP A 224 -36.26 6.40 28.66
CA ASP A 224 -36.38 7.86 28.64
C ASP A 224 -35.89 8.46 27.31
N VAL A 225 -34.94 7.79 26.65
CA VAL A 225 -34.40 8.15 25.33
C VAL A 225 -35.49 8.09 24.25
N ASP A 226 -36.25 6.99 24.17
CA ASP A 226 -37.31 6.80 23.19
C ASP A 226 -38.47 7.78 23.45
N ILE A 227 -38.79 8.03 24.73
CA ILE A 227 -39.81 9.00 25.13
C ILE A 227 -39.42 10.42 24.67
N LEU A 228 -38.14 10.78 24.84
CA LEU A 228 -37.60 12.08 24.43
C LEU A 228 -37.55 12.23 22.90
N GLU A 229 -37.20 11.18 22.18
CA GLU A 229 -37.20 11.15 20.71
C GLU A 229 -38.62 11.36 20.17
N ASP A 230 -39.59 10.58 20.65
CA ASP A 230 -41.00 10.69 20.28
C ASP A 230 -41.57 12.07 20.64
N TRP A 231 -41.24 12.59 21.82
CA TRP A 231 -41.63 13.94 22.22
C TRP A 231 -41.11 15.01 21.26
N THR A 232 -39.88 14.83 20.77
CA THR A 232 -39.24 15.72 19.80
C THR A 232 -39.90 15.57 18.42
N ALA A 233 -40.21 14.35 18.01
CA ALA A 233 -40.95 14.07 16.77
C ALA A 233 -42.35 14.70 16.78
N ILE A 234 -43.08 14.59 17.89
CA ILE A 234 -44.40 15.21 18.08
C ILE A 234 -44.30 16.73 18.03
N LYS A 235 -43.28 17.34 18.66
CA LYS A 235 -43.06 18.80 18.56
C LYS A 235 -42.78 19.23 17.13
N LYS A 236 -41.93 18.51 16.40
CA LYS A 236 -41.63 18.78 14.98
C LYS A 236 -42.88 18.66 14.10
N ALA A 237 -43.68 17.60 14.29
CA ALA A 237 -44.92 17.41 13.56
C ALA A 237 -45.96 18.48 13.88
N LYS A 238 -46.08 18.91 15.15
CA LYS A 238 -46.99 20.01 15.55
C LYS A 238 -46.62 21.34 14.90
N VAL A 239 -45.34 21.62 14.72
CA VAL A 239 -44.87 22.81 13.97
C VAL A 239 -45.22 22.69 12.48
N ALA A 240 -45.08 21.49 11.90
CA ALA A 240 -45.42 21.22 10.50
C ALA A 240 -46.94 21.21 10.20
N VAL A 241 -47.79 21.00 11.21
CA VAL A 241 -49.27 20.89 11.06
C VAL A 241 -50.00 22.19 11.42
N SER A 242 -49.29 23.31 11.60
CA SER A 242 -49.97 24.63 11.66
C SER A 242 -50.78 24.86 10.37
N PRO A 243 -52.04 25.35 10.44
CA PRO A 243 -52.92 25.40 9.29
C PRO A 243 -52.53 26.55 8.37
N GLN A 244 -51.58 26.33 7.46
CA GLN A 244 -51.48 27.14 6.26
C GLN A 244 -52.68 26.83 5.37
N LYS A 245 -53.54 27.83 5.18
CA LYS A 245 -54.69 27.79 4.27
C LYS A 245 -54.24 27.25 2.91
N ARG A 246 -54.93 26.21 2.47
CA ARG A 246 -54.82 25.56 1.17
C ARG A 246 -54.79 26.59 0.03
N LYS A 247 -53.80 26.48 -0.85
CA LYS A 247 -54.01 26.62 -2.29
C LYS A 247 -53.15 25.57 -3.00
N VAL A 248 -53.84 24.65 -3.64
CA VAL A 248 -53.31 23.56 -4.47
C VAL A 248 -52.94 24.16 -5.82
N GLU A 249 -51.67 24.07 -6.21
CA GLU A 249 -51.24 23.87 -7.61
C GLU A 249 -49.99 22.99 -7.59
N ALA A 250 -49.94 22.04 -8.51
CA ALA A 250 -48.84 21.13 -8.82
C ALA A 250 -48.47 21.34 -10.31
N PRO A 251 -47.49 20.63 -10.88
CA PRO A 251 -46.13 20.29 -10.43
C PRO A 251 -45.09 20.80 -11.47
N GLU A 252 -43.77 20.68 -11.20
CA GLU A 252 -42.74 20.27 -12.18
C GLU A 252 -41.31 20.39 -11.62
N GLY A 253 -40.51 19.34 -11.89
CA GLY A 253 -39.17 19.50 -12.48
C GLY A 253 -37.94 19.69 -11.58
N GLN A 254 -36.99 18.77 -11.78
CA GLN A 254 -35.52 18.97 -11.75
C GLN A 254 -34.81 18.88 -10.37
N THR A 255 -34.16 17.75 -10.08
CA THR A 255 -32.74 17.37 -10.32
C THR A 255 -31.71 17.97 -9.34
N SER A 256 -30.68 17.17 -9.05
CA SER A 256 -29.54 17.35 -8.13
C SER A 256 -29.85 16.94 -6.68
N CYS A 257 -28.99 16.29 -5.92
CA CYS A 257 -27.53 16.19 -5.99
C CYS A 257 -27.09 14.88 -5.29
N THR A 258 -26.25 14.08 -5.94
CA THR A 258 -25.54 12.97 -5.32
C THR A 258 -24.34 13.50 -4.53
N GLN A 259 -24.43 13.43 -3.20
CA GLN A 259 -23.32 13.53 -2.25
C GLN A 259 -23.66 12.48 -1.17
N GLY A 260 -22.81 11.61 -0.65
CA GLY A 260 -21.38 11.41 -0.72
C GLY A 260 -21.11 10.44 0.44
N LEU A 261 -20.62 9.23 0.16
CA LEU A 261 -20.20 8.27 1.18
C LEU A 261 -18.89 7.62 0.74
N THR A 262 -17.82 8.38 0.88
CA THR A 262 -16.46 7.87 0.94
C THR A 262 -15.88 8.32 2.27
N GLY A 263 -15.71 7.40 3.22
CA GLY A 263 -15.05 7.73 4.47
C GLY A 263 -15.21 6.69 5.55
N HIS A 264 -14.49 5.57 5.45
CA HIS A 264 -13.79 4.96 6.60
C HIS A 264 -12.93 3.75 6.17
N PHE A 265 -11.83 4.00 5.45
CA PHE A 265 -10.73 3.02 5.30
C PHE A 265 -9.39 3.76 5.12
N GLY A 266 -9.09 4.68 6.03
CA GLY A 266 -7.90 5.53 5.92
C GLY A 266 -7.38 5.97 7.28
N LEU A 267 -7.08 5.02 8.17
CA LEU A 267 -6.42 5.34 9.44
C LEU A 267 -5.27 4.38 9.81
N LEU A 268 -4.64 3.76 8.81
CA LEU A 268 -3.46 2.91 9.02
C LEU A 268 -2.19 3.39 8.29
N ASP A 269 -2.25 4.51 7.57
CA ASP A 269 -1.13 4.99 6.72
C ASP A 269 -0.37 6.21 7.28
N ARG A 270 -0.43 6.44 8.60
CA ARG A 270 0.23 7.60 9.25
C ARG A 270 1.34 7.26 10.25
N LEU A 271 1.82 6.02 10.30
CA LEU A 271 2.85 5.63 11.28
C LEU A 271 4.21 5.18 10.72
N LEU A 272 4.41 5.16 9.40
CA LEU A 272 5.76 4.97 8.82
C LEU A 272 6.10 6.13 7.90
N GLY A 273 6.91 7.07 8.40
CA GLY A 273 7.58 8.08 7.58
C GLY A 273 8.62 7.45 6.63
N PRO A 274 9.03 8.15 5.56
CA PRO A 274 9.95 7.59 4.58
C PRO A 274 11.37 7.44 5.17
N PRO A 275 12.14 6.43 4.73
CA PRO A 275 13.51 6.25 5.21
C PRO A 275 14.41 7.39 4.69
N ALA A 276 15.18 7.98 5.60
CA ALA A 276 16.21 8.96 5.27
C ALA A 276 17.33 8.28 4.48
N SER A 277 17.62 8.79 3.28
CA SER A 277 18.81 8.45 2.52
C SER A 277 20.05 9.06 3.18
N ARG A 278 20.99 8.20 3.59
CA ARG A 278 22.43 8.49 3.70
C ARG A 278 23.20 7.24 3.31
#